data_AF-J9G200-F1
#
_entry.id   AF-J9G200-F1
#
_cell.length_a   1.000
_cell.length_b   1.000
_cell.length_c   1.000
_cell.angle_alpha   90.00
_cell.angle_beta   90.00
_cell.angle_gamma   90.00
#
_symmetry.space_group_name_H-M   'P 1'
#
loop_
_entity.id
_entity.type
_entity.pdbx_description
1 polymer ?
#
loop_
_entity_poly.entity_id
_entity_poly.type
_entity_poly.pdbx_seq_one_letter_code
_entity_poly.pdbx_strand_id
1 'polypeptide(L)'
;ARGAINQLRDRCGMPDAPSNFASKEEALDFVRNERRIELAGEGHRFDDIRRYGSTYCAKVMNGPTLDPSGKTLVNKQWSDRLLLMPIPQGAIDVNPLLKDDQNPGY
;
A
#
# COMPACT_ATOMS: atom_id res chain seq x y z
N ALA A 1 -9.30 17.21 9.44
CA ALA A 1 -9.30 16.00 8.58
C ALA A 1 -10.64 15.79 7.88
N ARG A 2 -11.76 15.60 8.60
CA ARG A 2 -13.09 15.33 8.01
C ARG A 2 -13.51 16.29 6.89
N GLY A 3 -13.39 17.62 7.09
CA GLY A 3 -13.77 18.60 6.07
C GLY A 3 -13.02 18.47 4.74
N ALA A 4 -11.71 18.17 4.77
CA ALA A 4 -10.92 17.95 3.56
C ALA A 4 -11.33 16.67 2.82
N ILE A 5 -11.73 15.62 3.57
CA ILE A 5 -12.24 14.40 2.96
C ILE A 5 -13.62 14.65 2.34
N ASN A 6 -14.49 15.41 3.00
CA ASN A 6 -15.80 15.74 2.43
C ASN A 6 -15.67 16.53 1.12
N GLN A 7 -14.72 17.47 1.02
CA GLN A 7 -14.45 18.17 -0.25
C GLN A 7 -14.16 17.20 -1.42
N LEU A 8 -13.44 16.10 -1.17
CA LEU A 8 -13.19 15.07 -2.17
C LEU A 8 -14.44 14.25 -2.49
N ARG A 9 -15.20 13.87 -1.45
CA ARG A 9 -16.41 13.04 -1.55
C ARG A 9 -17.55 13.78 -2.25
N ASP A 10 -17.73 15.06 -1.94
CA ASP A 10 -18.72 15.93 -2.58
C ASP A 10 -18.46 16.03 -4.09
N ARG A 11 -17.19 16.13 -4.49
CA ARG A 11 -16.79 16.21 -5.91
C ARG A 11 -17.22 14.97 -6.71
N CYS A 12 -17.32 13.80 -6.08
CA CYS A 12 -17.76 12.55 -6.72
C CYS A 12 -19.16 12.09 -6.29
N GLY A 13 -19.94 12.94 -5.61
CA GLY A 13 -21.32 12.65 -5.20
C GLY A 13 -21.43 11.60 -4.07
N MET A 14 -20.36 11.38 -3.31
CA MET A 14 -20.36 10.49 -2.15
C MET A 14 -20.90 11.20 -0.91
N PRO A 15 -21.64 10.51 -0.02
CA PRO A 15 -22.11 11.11 1.24
C PRO A 15 -20.95 11.58 2.10
N ASP A 16 -21.17 12.54 2.98
CA ASP A 16 -20.19 12.98 3.98
C ASP A 16 -19.54 11.82 4.74
N ALA A 17 -18.27 12.00 5.10
CA ALA A 17 -17.59 11.07 6.00
C ALA A 17 -18.30 10.99 7.37
N PRO A 18 -18.28 9.82 8.04
CA PRO A 18 -18.85 9.64 9.37
C PRO A 18 -18.41 10.73 10.35
N SER A 19 -19.32 11.18 11.20
CA SER A 19 -19.03 12.15 12.27
C SER A 19 -18.20 11.56 13.40
N ASN A 20 -18.20 10.24 13.53
CA ASN A 20 -17.55 9.47 14.58
C ASN A 20 -17.10 8.10 14.05
N PHE A 21 -16.04 7.56 14.63
CA PHE A 21 -15.54 6.21 14.42
C PHE A 21 -15.42 5.52 15.78
N ALA A 22 -15.58 4.20 15.84
CA ALA A 22 -15.48 3.45 17.09
C ALA A 22 -14.04 3.40 17.62
N SER A 23 -13.04 3.60 16.76
CA SER A 23 -11.62 3.64 17.12
C SER A 23 -10.82 4.55 16.19
N LYS A 24 -9.59 4.87 16.62
CA LYS A 24 -8.61 5.57 15.79
C LYS A 24 -8.23 4.72 14.56
N GLU A 25 -8.11 3.42 14.74
CA GLU A 25 -7.74 2.45 13.71
C GLU A 25 -8.79 2.42 12.61
N GLU A 26 -10.08 2.43 12.97
CA GLU A 26 -11.18 2.51 12.00
C GLU A 26 -11.17 3.84 11.23
N ALA A 27 -10.93 4.96 11.92
CA ALA A 27 -10.79 6.25 11.27
C ALA A 27 -9.62 6.26 10.27
N LEU A 28 -8.48 5.65 10.63
CA LEU A 28 -7.32 5.52 9.74
C LEU A 28 -7.62 4.62 8.54
N ASP A 29 -8.33 3.50 8.74
CA ASP A 29 -8.73 2.61 7.65
C ASP A 29 -9.70 3.28 6.68
N PHE A 30 -10.61 4.13 7.17
CA PHE A 30 -11.44 4.99 6.32
C PHE A 30 -10.58 5.92 5.46
N VAL A 31 -9.64 6.67 6.05
CA VAL A 31 -8.74 7.57 5.29
C VAL A 31 -7.91 6.81 4.25
N ARG A 32 -7.39 5.62 4.61
CA ARG A 32 -6.63 4.75 3.69
C ARG A 32 -7.48 4.30 2.50
N ASN A 33 -8.76 4.02 2.74
CA ASN A 33 -9.69 3.63 1.68
C ASN A 33 -9.99 4.79 0.73
N GLU A 34 -10.31 5.97 1.26
CA GLU A 34 -10.53 7.17 0.44
C GLU A 34 -9.31 7.46 -0.45
N ARG A 35 -8.11 7.46 0.13
CA ARG A 35 -6.87 7.67 -0.62
C ARG A 35 -6.63 6.61 -1.69
N ARG A 36 -6.94 5.33 -1.41
CA ARG A 36 -6.79 4.24 -2.36
C ARG A 36 -7.71 4.39 -3.57
N ILE A 37 -8.95 4.84 -3.35
CA ILE A 37 -9.95 5.02 -4.41
C ILE A 37 -9.61 6.26 -5.23
N GLU A 38 -9.40 7.40 -4.54
CA GLU A 38 -9.15 8.70 -5.16
C GLU A 38 -7.93 8.68 -6.09
N LEU A 39 -6.85 8.04 -5.65
CA LEU A 39 -5.56 8.04 -6.35
C LEU A 39 -5.27 6.72 -7.08
N ALA A 40 -6.32 6.01 -7.47
CA ALA A 40 -6.19 4.74 -8.18
C ALA A 40 -5.54 4.96 -9.55
N GLY A 41 -4.43 4.25 -9.81
CA GLY A 41 -3.68 4.37 -11.07
C GLY A 41 -2.59 5.44 -11.06
N GLU A 42 -2.42 6.20 -9.97
CA GLU A 42 -1.47 7.31 -9.89
C GLU A 42 -0.14 6.94 -9.19
N GLY A 43 0.18 5.64 -9.06
CA GLY A 43 1.45 5.17 -8.49
C GLY A 43 1.55 5.21 -6.96
N HIS A 44 0.64 5.88 -6.25
CA HIS A 44 0.71 6.01 -4.78
C HIS A 44 0.56 4.71 -3.99
N ARG A 45 -0.15 3.72 -4.54
CA ARG A 45 -0.49 2.50 -3.80
C ARG A 45 0.75 1.71 -3.38
N PHE A 46 1.83 1.76 -4.17
CA PHE A 46 3.06 1.02 -3.89
C PHE A 46 3.73 1.51 -2.59
N ASP A 47 3.82 2.82 -2.41
CA ASP A 47 4.42 3.44 -1.22
C ASP A 47 3.46 3.43 -0.04
N ASP A 48 2.16 3.65 -0.28
CA ASP A 48 1.15 3.69 0.77
C ASP A 48 1.09 2.40 1.57
N ILE A 49 1.07 1.23 0.92
CA ILE A 49 1.00 -0.04 1.65
C ILE A 49 2.27 -0.28 2.49
N ARG A 50 3.45 0.11 1.95
CA ARG A 50 4.75 -0.10 2.62
C ARG A 50 4.92 0.78 3.84
N ARG A 51 4.56 2.06 3.75
CA ARG A 51 4.65 2.98 4.89
C ARG A 51 3.65 2.65 6.00
N TYR A 52 2.61 1.87 5.73
CA TYR A 52 1.71 1.34 6.76
C TYR A 52 2.28 0.13 7.52
N GLY A 53 3.45 -0.37 7.10
CA GLY A 53 4.18 -1.43 7.78
C GLY A 53 3.85 -2.84 7.28
N SER A 54 4.70 -3.80 7.66
CA SER A 54 4.63 -5.15 7.10
C SER A 54 3.32 -5.88 7.42
N THR A 55 2.74 -5.67 8.60
CA THR A 55 1.43 -6.24 8.96
C THR A 55 0.34 -5.81 7.98
N TYR A 56 0.34 -4.55 7.53
CA TYR A 56 -0.63 -4.08 6.55
C TYR A 56 -0.33 -4.66 5.16
N CYS A 57 0.94 -4.72 4.75
CA CYS A 57 1.33 -5.39 3.51
C CYS A 57 0.87 -6.85 3.48
N ALA A 58 1.14 -7.63 4.52
CA ALA A 58 0.71 -9.02 4.63
C ALA A 58 -0.82 -9.16 4.51
N LYS A 59 -1.59 -8.21 5.07
CA LYS A 59 -3.06 -8.18 4.95
C LYS A 59 -3.53 -7.99 3.51
N VAL A 60 -2.85 -7.18 2.69
CA VAL A 60 -3.35 -6.75 1.37
C VAL A 60 -2.60 -7.35 0.17
N MET A 61 -1.43 -7.96 0.40
CA MET A 61 -0.55 -8.54 -0.61
C MET A 61 -0.46 -10.08 -0.54
N ASN A 62 -1.42 -10.72 0.14
CA ASN A 62 -1.61 -12.17 0.09
C ASN A 62 -2.91 -12.52 -0.65
N GLY A 63 -2.86 -13.57 -1.46
CA GLY A 63 -4.02 -14.12 -2.16
C GLY A 63 -4.17 -13.67 -3.62
N PRO A 64 -5.24 -14.14 -4.29
CA PRO A 64 -5.41 -13.97 -5.72
C PRO A 64 -5.81 -12.54 -6.08
N THR A 65 -5.28 -12.06 -7.20
CA THR A 65 -5.83 -10.94 -7.96
C THR A 65 -6.62 -11.52 -9.12
N LEU A 66 -7.87 -11.12 -9.23
CA LEU A 66 -8.79 -11.60 -10.26
C LEU A 66 -8.94 -10.54 -11.35
N ASP A 67 -9.21 -10.99 -12.57
CA ASP A 67 -9.72 -10.14 -13.64
C ASP A 67 -11.24 -9.92 -13.51
N PRO A 68 -11.87 -9.09 -14.36
CA PRO A 68 -13.32 -8.88 -14.32
C PRO A 68 -14.17 -10.14 -14.57
N SER A 69 -13.60 -11.20 -15.16
CA SER A 69 -14.28 -12.48 -15.37
C SER A 69 -14.18 -13.42 -14.15
N GLY A 70 -13.43 -13.02 -13.12
CA GLY A 70 -13.14 -13.84 -11.94
C GLY A 70 -11.96 -14.80 -12.12
N LYS A 71 -11.25 -14.75 -13.26
CA LYS A 71 -10.05 -15.57 -13.47
C LYS A 71 -8.89 -15.03 -12.64
N THR A 72 -8.17 -15.92 -11.97
CA THR A 72 -6.96 -15.55 -11.23
C THR A 72 -5.83 -15.16 -12.19
N LEU A 73 -5.36 -13.93 -12.08
CA LEU A 73 -4.20 -13.41 -12.83
C LEU A 73 -2.89 -13.70 -12.11
N VAL A 74 -2.87 -13.47 -10.80
CA VAL A 74 -1.68 -13.69 -9.95
C VAL A 74 -2.11 -14.08 -8.55
N ASN A 75 -1.47 -15.09 -7.97
CA ASN A 75 -1.61 -15.41 -6.56
C ASN A 75 -0.43 -14.81 -5.79
N LYS A 76 -0.69 -13.72 -5.06
CA LYS A 76 0.35 -12.95 -4.39
C LYS A 76 0.73 -13.63 -3.07
N GLN A 77 2.02 -13.63 -2.76
CA GLN A 77 2.54 -14.01 -1.45
C GLN A 77 3.44 -12.90 -0.93
N TRP A 78 3.16 -12.43 0.27
CA TRP A 78 3.95 -11.41 0.95
C TRP A 78 5.09 -12.05 1.75
N SER A 79 6.24 -11.39 1.74
CA SER A 79 7.37 -11.65 2.61
C SER A 79 7.94 -10.31 3.05
N ASP A 80 8.40 -10.21 4.31
CA ASP A 80 8.90 -8.96 4.89
C ASP A 80 10.07 -8.36 4.12
N ARG A 81 10.86 -9.19 3.40
CA ARG A 81 11.93 -8.69 2.51
C ARG A 81 11.41 -7.75 1.42
N LEU A 82 10.15 -7.88 1.00
CA LEU A 82 9.55 -7.07 -0.07
C LEU A 82 9.20 -5.63 0.37
N LEU A 83 9.40 -5.31 1.65
CA LEU A 83 9.21 -3.97 2.19
C LEU A 83 10.20 -2.98 1.57
N LEU A 84 11.45 -3.40 1.36
CA LEU A 84 12.51 -2.61 0.74
C LEU A 84 12.99 -3.31 -0.53
N MET A 85 13.38 -2.53 -1.54
CA MET A 85 13.96 -3.08 -2.77
C MET A 85 15.41 -3.51 -2.54
N PRO A 86 15.91 -4.57 -3.21
CA PRO A 86 17.31 -4.93 -3.10
C PRO A 86 18.22 -3.82 -3.64
N ILE A 87 19.39 -3.65 -3.03
CA ILE A 87 20.49 -2.93 -3.67
C ILE A 87 20.86 -3.72 -4.93
N PRO A 88 20.90 -3.09 -6.12
CA PRO A 88 21.19 -3.78 -7.37
C PRO A 88 22.55 -4.48 -7.32
N GLN A 89 22.62 -5.73 -7.78
CA GLN A 89 23.86 -6.52 -7.76
C GLN A 89 25.01 -5.81 -8.47
N GLY A 90 24.77 -5.18 -9.62
CA GLY A 90 25.81 -4.43 -10.33
C GLY A 90 26.38 -3.24 -9.55
N ALA A 91 25.60 -2.64 -8.64
CA ALA A 91 26.12 -1.60 -7.74
C ALA A 91 27.04 -2.20 -6.66
N ILE A 92 26.70 -3.39 -6.16
CA ILE A 92 27.53 -4.15 -5.20
C ILE A 92 28.82 -4.63 -5.88
N ASP A 93 28.74 -5.09 -7.13
CA ASP A 93 29.91 -5.56 -7.88
C ASP A 93 30.94 -4.44 -8.10
N VAL A 94 30.47 -3.20 -8.32
CA VAL A 94 31.32 -2.02 -8.47
C VAL A 94 31.80 -1.47 -7.12
N ASN A 95 30.97 -1.57 -6.08
CA ASN A 95 31.33 -1.16 -4.72
C ASN A 95 31.03 -2.27 -3.71
N PRO A 96 32.00 -3.18 -3.46
CA PRO A 96 31.81 -4.30 -2.54
C PRO A 96 31.45 -3.90 -1.11
N LEU A 97 31.70 -2.65 -0.69
CA LEU A 97 31.30 -2.15 0.63
C LEU A 97 29.77 -2.12 0.81
N LEU A 98 29.00 -2.07 -0.28
CA LEU A 98 27.53 -2.11 -0.23
C LEU A 98 26.96 -3.49 0.08
N LYS A 99 27.80 -4.54 0.06
CA LYS A 99 27.33 -5.91 0.27
C LYS A 99 26.72 -6.09 1.67
N ASP A 100 27.36 -5.51 2.68
CA ASP A 100 26.92 -5.63 4.07
C ASP A 100 25.74 -4.69 4.39
N ASP A 101 25.49 -3.69 3.54
CA ASP A 101 24.35 -2.77 3.61
C ASP A 101 23.08 -3.32 2.90
N GLN A 102 23.13 -4.54 2.37
CA GLN A 102 22.00 -5.13 1.65
C GLN A 102 20.75 -5.24 2.54
N ASN A 103 19.59 -4.97 1.94
CA ASN A 103 18.32 -5.09 2.63
C ASN A 103 18.03 -6.54 3.03
N PRO A 104 17.47 -6.79 4.23
CA PRO A 104 17.27 -8.15 4.74
C PRO A 104 16.51 -9.07 3.77
N GLY A 105 17.07 -10.24 3.49
CA GLY A 105 16.43 -11.29 2.69
C GLY A 105 16.74 -11.25 1.17
N TYR A 106 17.71 -10.44 0.75
CA TYR A 106 18.28 -10.42 -0.60
C TYR A 106 19.78 -10.71 -0.60
#